data_AF-A0A9D4DWS4-F1
#
_entry.id   AF-A0A9D4DWS4-F1
#
_cell.length_a   1.000
_cell.length_b   1.000
_cell.length_c   1.000
_cell.angle_alpha   90.00
_cell.angle_beta   90.00
_cell.angle_gamma   90.00
#
_symmetry.space_group_name_H-M   'P 1'
#
loop_
_entity.id
_entity.type
_entity.pdbx_description
1 polymer ?
#
loop_
_entity_poly.entity_id
_entity_poly.type
_entity_poly.pdbx_seq_one_letter_code
_entity_poly.pdbx_strand_id
1 'polypeptide(L)'
;MEESMCYLRSAPVNVVENSCLTFHFAILSSYSMSVVRVATFNSNSYHTVGQWELQPFNYYISAFVIYVNISSGQYDGILIEVQSYSMINYNEPKAVDNIQLFPGECTTGGM
;
A
#
# COMPACT_ATOMS: atom_id res chain seq x y z
N MET A 1 15.42 -12.42 12.30
CA MET A 1 14.78 -11.44 11.42
C MET A 1 13.35 -11.34 11.90
N GLU A 2 12.99 -10.19 12.48
CA GLU A 2 11.63 -9.96 12.95
C GLU A 2 10.80 -9.36 11.82
N GLU A 3 9.58 -9.89 11.68
CA GLU A 3 8.62 -9.47 10.69
C GLU A 3 7.47 -8.74 11.40
N SER A 4 7.12 -7.57 10.91
CA SER A 4 5.94 -6.82 11.34
C SER A 4 5.05 -6.55 10.15
N MET A 5 3.74 -6.68 10.36
CA MET A 5 2.74 -6.47 9.32
C MET A 5 1.67 -5.49 9.79
N CYS A 6 1.38 -4.50 8.97
CA CYS A 6 0.19 -3.66 9.09
C CYS A 6 -0.64 -3.85 7.82
N TYR A 7 -1.96 -3.90 7.97
CA TYR A 7 -2.85 -3.90 6.83
C TYR A 7 -4.03 -2.97 7.08
N LEU A 8 -4.53 -2.38 6.00
CA LEU A 8 -5.76 -1.60 5.99
C LEU A 8 -6.68 -2.16 4.93
N ARG A 9 -7.93 -2.41 5.34
CA ARG A 9 -8.98 -2.95 4.50
C ARG A 9 -10.08 -1.91 4.35
N SER A 10 -10.45 -1.57 3.11
CA SER A 10 -11.59 -0.70 2.85
C SER A 10 -12.93 -1.43 3.04
N ALA A 11 -14.01 -0.67 3.13
CA ALA A 11 -15.35 -1.18 2.87
C ALA A 11 -15.49 -1.65 1.40
N PRO A 12 -16.53 -2.42 1.06
CA PRO A 12 -16.83 -2.77 -0.33
C PRO A 12 -16.87 -1.54 -1.23
N VAL A 13 -16.31 -1.66 -2.43
CA VAL A 13 -16.15 -0.56 -3.37
C VAL A 13 -16.58 -0.97 -4.77
N ASN A 14 -17.32 -0.08 -5.43
CA ASN A 14 -17.68 -0.22 -6.83
C ASN A 14 -16.89 0.78 -7.66
N VAL A 15 -15.92 0.30 -8.42
CA VAL A 15 -15.04 1.10 -9.27
C VAL A 15 -15.67 1.17 -10.66
N VAL A 16 -16.30 2.31 -10.98
CA VAL A 16 -17.12 2.47 -12.19
C VAL A 16 -16.24 2.54 -13.46
N GLU A 17 -15.07 3.14 -13.35
CA GLU A 17 -14.06 3.25 -14.40
C GLU A 17 -12.66 3.07 -13.79
N ASN A 18 -11.66 2.75 -14.61
CA ASN A 18 -10.28 2.64 -14.13
C ASN A 18 -9.92 3.88 -13.30
N SER A 19 -9.48 3.65 -12.07
CA SER A 19 -9.34 4.70 -11.06
C SER A 19 -7.94 4.68 -10.44
N CYS A 20 -7.46 5.85 -10.06
CA CYS A 20 -6.18 6.03 -9.39
C CYS A 20 -6.40 6.03 -7.88
N LEU A 21 -5.89 5.00 -7.21
CA LEU A 21 -5.81 4.99 -5.75
C LEU A 21 -4.50 5.65 -5.33
N THR A 22 -4.61 6.66 -4.48
CA THR A 22 -3.49 7.27 -3.78
C THR A 22 -3.62 7.05 -2.28
N PHE A 23 -2.49 6.79 -1.63
CA PHE A 23 -2.42 6.72 -0.19
C PHE A 23 -1.02 7.10 0.28
N HIS A 24 -0.98 7.58 1.52
CA HIS A 24 0.25 7.84 2.22
C HIS A 24 0.52 6.69 3.18
N PHE A 25 1.78 6.31 3.30
CA PHE A 25 2.21 5.44 4.38
C PHE A 25 3.53 5.91 4.96
N ALA A 26 3.67 5.68 6.26
CA ALA A 26 4.85 6.02 7.03
C ALA A 26 5.47 4.76 7.63
N ILE A 27 6.76 4.56 7.36
CA ILE A 27 7.54 3.47 7.95
C ILE A 27 8.54 4.10 8.91
N LEU A 28 8.46 3.71 10.18
CA LEU A 28 9.51 3.95 11.14
C LEU A 28 10.39 2.70 11.16
N SER A 29 11.57 2.76 10.55
CA SER A 29 12.46 1.62 10.61
C SER A 29 13.93 1.96 10.44
N SER A 30 14.76 1.13 11.05
CA SER A 30 16.21 1.16 10.97
C SER A 30 16.73 -0.04 10.17
N TYR A 31 17.37 0.18 9.03
CA TYR A 31 17.95 -0.89 8.20
C TYR A 31 17.00 -2.05 7.88
N SER A 32 15.77 -1.74 7.46
CA SER A 32 14.79 -2.74 7.04
C SER A 32 14.55 -2.73 5.55
N MET A 33 14.02 -3.82 5.02
CA MET A 33 13.35 -3.82 3.73
C MET A 33 11.85 -3.85 4.01
N SER A 34 11.06 -3.07 3.28
CA SER A 34 9.60 -3.14 3.39
C SER A 34 8.98 -3.44 2.04
N VAL A 35 7.93 -4.25 2.07
CA VAL A 35 7.11 -4.58 0.91
C VAL A 35 5.74 -3.98 1.14
N VAL A 36 5.32 -3.12 0.23
CA VAL A 36 3.94 -2.61 0.17
C VAL A 36 3.22 -3.34 -0.93
N ARG A 37 2.06 -3.90 -0.62
CA ARG A 37 1.17 -4.56 -1.59
C ARG A 37 -0.19 -3.91 -1.55
N VAL A 38 -0.76 -3.67 -2.72
CA VAL A 38 -2.16 -3.30 -2.85
C VAL A 38 -2.87 -4.41 -3.62
N ALA A 39 -4.01 -4.84 -3.11
CA ALA A 39 -4.82 -5.86 -3.73
C ALA A 39 -6.31 -5.51 -3.66
N THR A 40 -7.05 -5.91 -4.69
CA THR A 40 -8.51 -5.99 -4.62
C THR A 40 -8.89 -7.40 -4.18
N PHE A 41 -9.93 -7.54 -3.38
CA PHE A 41 -10.44 -8.87 -3.00
C PHE A 41 -11.95 -8.98 -3.14
N ASN A 42 -12.39 -10.19 -3.44
CA ASN A 42 -13.75 -10.67 -3.33
C ASN A 42 -13.76 -11.90 -2.42
N SER A 43 -14.92 -12.34 -1.96
CA SER A 43 -15.12 -13.44 -1.01
C SER A 43 -14.24 -14.68 -1.26
N ASN A 44 -13.91 -14.98 -2.53
CA ASN A 44 -13.08 -16.13 -2.92
C ASN A 44 -11.87 -15.76 -3.79
N SER A 45 -11.58 -14.48 -4.03
CA SER A 45 -10.46 -14.08 -4.87
C SER A 45 -9.68 -12.93 -4.27
N TYR A 46 -8.37 -12.99 -4.46
CA TYR A 46 -7.42 -11.97 -4.04
C TYR A 46 -6.53 -11.67 -5.23
N HIS A 47 -6.53 -10.41 -5.69
CA HIS A 47 -5.78 -10.01 -6.87
C HIS A 47 -4.88 -8.82 -6.53
N THR A 48 -3.57 -9.05 -6.54
CA THR A 48 -2.57 -8.00 -6.39
C THR A 48 -2.61 -7.05 -7.58
N VAL A 49 -2.81 -5.76 -7.31
CA VAL A 49 -2.83 -4.69 -8.33
C VAL A 49 -1.52 -3.92 -8.37
N GLY A 50 -0.73 -3.96 -7.30
CA GLY A 50 0.60 -3.36 -7.26
C GLY A 50 1.41 -3.85 -6.07
N GLN A 51 2.74 -3.89 -6.25
CA GLN A 51 3.69 -4.24 -5.20
C GLN A 51 4.96 -3.41 -5.35
N TRP A 52 5.47 -2.88 -4.24
CA TRP A 52 6.69 -2.07 -4.19
C TRP A 52 7.61 -2.57 -3.09
N GLU A 53 8.88 -2.72 -3.43
CA GLU A 53 9.95 -2.94 -2.47
C GLU A 53 10.58 -1.60 -2.12
N LEU A 54 10.69 -1.32 -0.83
CA LEU A 54 11.15 -0.07 -0.30
C LEU A 54 12.33 -0.33 0.61
N GLN A 55 13.46 0.27 0.25
CA GLN A 55 14.64 0.31 1.10
C GLN A 55 14.74 1.72 1.69
N PRO A 56 14.51 1.92 3.00
CA PRO A 56 14.74 3.19 3.64
C PRO A 56 16.24 3.49 3.68
N PHE A 57 16.58 4.69 3.23
CA PHE A 57 17.91 5.26 3.44
C PHE A 57 17.95 5.88 4.86
N ASN A 58 18.41 5.10 5.85
CA ASN A 58 18.67 5.51 7.26
C ASN A 58 17.46 5.56 8.23
N TYR A 59 17.80 5.75 9.53
CA TYR A 59 16.95 5.84 10.73
C TYR A 59 15.96 7.03 10.73
N TYR A 60 15.00 7.07 9.80
CA TYR A 60 13.99 8.11 9.76
C TYR A 60 12.59 7.59 9.45
N ILE A 61 11.58 8.36 9.83
CA ILE A 61 10.22 8.20 9.32
C ILE A 61 10.25 8.59 7.85
N SER A 62 10.12 7.60 6.97
CA SER A 62 9.95 7.85 5.54
C SER A 62 8.46 7.84 5.22
N ALA A 63 7.97 8.97 4.71
CA ALA A 63 6.62 9.09 4.16
C ALA A 63 6.69 8.89 2.64
N PHE A 64 5.83 8.03 2.13
CA PHE A 64 5.77 7.70 0.72
C PHE A 64 4.36 7.90 0.22
N VAL A 65 4.25 8.35 -1.02
CA VAL A 65 2.99 8.43 -1.75
C VAL A 65 3.02 7.36 -2.83
N ILE A 66 2.07 6.43 -2.77
CA ILE A 66 1.91 5.41 -3.82
C ILE A 66 0.68 5.75 -4.65
N TYR A 67 0.82 5.53 -5.96
CA TYR A 67 -0.24 5.65 -6.95
C TYR A 67 -0.42 4.28 -7.59
N VAL A 68 -1.66 3.78 -7.62
CA VAL A 68 -1.98 2.49 -8.21
C VAL A 68 -3.28 2.52 -8.99
N ASN A 69 -3.23 1.97 -10.20
CA ASN A 69 -4.43 1.82 -11.03
C ASN A 69 -5.26 0.65 -10.53
N ILE A 70 -6.54 0.91 -10.26
CA ILE A 70 -7.55 -0.08 -9.94
C ILE A 70 -8.49 -0.18 -11.13
N SER A 71 -8.62 -1.37 -11.71
CA SER A 71 -9.53 -1.60 -12.83
C SER A 71 -10.99 -1.42 -12.42
N SER A 72 -11.86 -1.12 -13.39
CA SER A 72 -13.29 -1.10 -13.16
C SER A 72 -13.80 -2.47 -12.69
N GLY A 73 -14.64 -2.49 -11.66
CA GLY A 73 -15.18 -3.71 -11.09
C GLY A 73 -15.85 -3.51 -9.73
N GLN A 74 -16.57 -4.55 -9.31
CA GLN A 74 -17.12 -4.62 -7.96
C GLN A 74 -16.19 -5.47 -7.08
N TYR A 75 -15.77 -4.89 -5.96
CA TYR A 75 -14.86 -5.50 -5.01
C TYR A 75 -15.46 -5.49 -3.60
N ASP A 76 -15.28 -6.58 -2.85
CA ASP A 76 -15.58 -6.60 -1.41
C ASP A 76 -14.65 -5.68 -0.60
N GLY A 77 -13.56 -5.24 -1.22
CA GLY A 77 -12.76 -4.10 -0.80
C GLY A 77 -11.38 -4.06 -1.46
N ILE A 78 -10.59 -3.08 -1.03
CA ILE A 78 -9.19 -2.91 -1.35
C ILE A 78 -8.39 -3.15 -0.06
N LEU A 79 -7.33 -3.95 -0.16
CA LEU A 79 -6.40 -4.23 0.91
C LEU A 79 -5.06 -3.56 0.59
N ILE A 80 -4.54 -2.81 1.55
CA ILE A 80 -3.18 -2.27 1.54
C ILE A 80 -2.42 -3.00 2.63
N GLU A 81 -1.37 -3.73 2.26
CA GLU A 81 -0.51 -4.49 3.17
C GLU A 81 0.88 -3.85 3.18
N VAL A 82 1.43 -3.65 4.38
CA VAL A 82 2.80 -3.18 4.58
C VAL A 82 3.50 -4.21 5.45
N GLN A 83 4.46 -4.91 4.86
CA GLN A 83 5.29 -5.90 5.51
C GLN A 83 6.69 -5.31 5.66
N SER A 84 7.20 -5.24 6.90
CA SER A 84 8.53 -4.71 7.18
C SER A 84 9.42 -5.80 7.77
N TYR A 85 10.61 -5.97 7.18
CA TYR A 85 11.62 -6.94 7.57
C TYR A 85 12.83 -6.19 8.15
N SER A 86 13.05 -6.26 9.45
CA SER A 86 14.19 -5.59 10.08
C SER A 86 15.23 -6.57 10.59
N MET A 87 16.48 -6.08 10.60
CA MET A 87 17.60 -6.71 11.28
C MET A 87 17.70 -6.30 12.76
N ILE A 88 16.94 -5.29 13.21
CA ILE A 88 16.95 -4.71 14.58
C ILE A 88 15.49 -4.44 15.05
N ASN A 89 15.15 -4.75 16.31
CA ASN A 89 13.80 -4.81 16.91
C ASN A 89 12.95 -3.49 16.95
N TYR A 90 13.10 -2.58 16.00
CA TYR A 90 12.28 -1.38 15.85
C TYR A 90 11.49 -1.46 14.55
N ASN A 91 10.38 -2.20 14.57
CA ASN A 91 9.55 -2.40 13.40
C ASN A 91 8.07 -2.23 13.75
N GLU A 92 7.59 -1.02 13.55
CA GLU A 92 6.16 -0.74 13.55
C GLU A 92 5.86 0.08 12.30
N PRO A 93 5.30 -0.50 11.23
CA PRO A 93 4.56 0.29 10.25
C PRO A 93 3.48 1.06 11.00
N LYS A 94 3.61 2.40 11.04
CA LYS A 94 2.85 3.25 11.99
C LYS A 94 1.51 3.71 11.44
N ALA A 95 1.39 3.95 10.14
CA ALA A 95 0.15 4.46 9.56
C ALA A 95 0.07 4.27 8.05
N VAL A 96 -1.13 3.90 7.60
CA VAL A 96 -1.64 4.15 6.24
C VAL A 96 -2.76 5.17 6.38
N ASP A 97 -2.66 6.31 5.73
CA ASP A 97 -3.65 7.39 5.79
C ASP A 97 -3.84 8.08 4.43
N ASN A 98 -4.78 9.03 4.40
CA ASN A 98 -5.18 9.79 3.21
C ASN A 98 -5.48 8.93 1.97
N ILE A 99 -6.24 7.85 2.16
CA ILE A 99 -6.61 6.94 1.07
C ILE A 99 -7.72 7.59 0.24
N GLN A 100 -7.44 7.85 -1.02
CA GLN A 100 -8.36 8.49 -1.94
C GLN A 100 -8.37 7.75 -3.28
N LEU A 101 -9.57 7.48 -3.79
CA LEU A 101 -9.77 6.89 -5.10
C LEU A 101 -10.28 7.99 -6.03
N PHE A 102 -9.51 8.30 -7.07
CA PHE A 102 -9.87 9.28 -8.08
C PHE A 102 -10.27 8.60 -9.38
N PRO A 103 -11.36 9.04 -10.05
CA PRO A 103 -11.70 8.52 -11.36
C PRO A 103 -10.60 8.84 -12.38
N GLY A 104 -10.31 7.88 -13.27
CA GLY A 104 -9.22 7.96 -14.26
C GLY A 104 -7.92 7.30 -13.79
N GLU A 105 -7.06 6.94 -14.74
CA GLU A 105 -5.78 6.27 -14.45
C GLU A 105 -4.75 7.24 -13.87
N CYS A 106 -3.89 6.73 -12.99
CA CYS A 106 -2.69 7.42 -12.54
C CYS A 106 -1.81 7.70 -13.75
N THR A 107 -1.63 8.98 -14.09
CA THR A 107 -0.55 9.37 -14.99
C THR A 107 0.72 9.40 -14.16
N THR A 108 1.70 8.57 -14.50
CA THR A 108 3.04 8.74 -13.95
C THR A 108 3.56 10.07 -14.46
N GLY A 109 3.33 11.15 -13.70
CA GLY A 109 4.14 12.35 -13.80
C GLY A 109 5.56 11.91 -13.51
N GLY A 110 6.40 11.87 -14.57
CA GLY A 110 7.78 11.40 -14.49
C GLY A 110 8.49 12.02 -13.28
N MET A 111 9.03 11.15 -12.42
CA MET A 111 10.14 11.53 -11.55
C MET A 111 11.43 11.49 -12.37
#